data_AF-A0A428MIS7-F1
#
_entry.id   AF-A0A428MIS7-F1
#
_cell.length_a   1.000
_cell.length_b   1.000
_cell.length_c   1.000
_cell.angle_alpha   90.00
_cell.angle_beta   90.00
_cell.angle_gamma   90.00
#
_symmetry.space_group_name_H-M   'P 1'
#
loop_
_entity.id
_entity.type
_entity.pdbx_description
1 polymer ?
#
loop_
_entity_poly.entity_id
_entity_poly.type
_entity_poly.pdbx_seq_one_letter_code
_entity_poly.pdbx_strand_id
1 'polypeptide(L)'
;MQNMWSSMKTEINRRSFVKNGLTAATIATTGAGLLANGPSLLADEERSGRLTRGDAAMLRFAAAAEIIETDFWVQYNELAGIQDSEEPSGSGNPAFTAALSVLDSDMAQYVHDNTDDEFTHQNFLNAYLASKGADTVSLEPFRTLQGSTATGSSGKLRITNLMQLTLDTSWWTRYRDSAHNPDLDPNFTFPQAVPALAVGEHTAIPRTDADTTDPNFLQAIANTAGFHFPTIEQGGNSLYPSMAQRATSVEVLRILISIGPTETMHFQTWSDKAGNAPPLTAVDPVTKVSVTFPDLNSPPFGGEEFQTNLIMPEPCPFLSRKLPPCSIIRPTETEGIAMGVVKFLTAMGLFKGQSGAFFRLLNDLAEDADEARRGGR
;
A
#
# COMPACT_ATOMS: atom_id res chain seq x y z
N MET A 1 -55.44 12.69 20.89
CA MET A 1 -54.10 12.07 20.71
C MET A 1 -53.42 12.70 19.51
N GLN A 2 -52.89 13.91 19.67
CA GLN A 2 -52.14 14.67 18.66
C GLN A 2 -51.65 15.93 19.37
N ASN A 3 -50.46 15.88 19.98
CA ASN A 3 -49.75 17.03 20.59
C ASN A 3 -48.33 16.60 20.97
N MET A 4 -47.59 16.00 20.01
CA MET A 4 -46.18 15.66 20.19
C MET A 4 -45.47 15.43 18.83
N TRP A 5 -45.59 16.38 17.89
CA TRP A 5 -44.64 16.53 16.77
C TRP A 5 -44.71 17.94 16.18
N SER A 6 -44.07 18.88 16.89
CA SER A 6 -43.64 20.16 16.33
C SER A 6 -42.11 20.19 16.34
N SER A 7 -41.48 19.42 15.46
CA SER A 7 -40.07 19.59 15.09
C SER A 7 -39.73 18.87 13.78
N MET A 8 -38.88 19.50 12.97
CA MET A 8 -38.10 18.89 11.87
C MET A 8 -38.87 18.28 10.68
N LYS A 9 -39.46 19.16 9.84
CA LYS A 9 -39.46 18.99 8.37
C LYS A 9 -39.30 20.33 7.65
N THR A 10 -38.06 20.68 7.30
CA THR A 10 -37.79 21.61 6.19
C THR A 10 -36.41 21.34 5.59
N GLU A 11 -36.34 21.46 4.27
CA GLU A 11 -35.23 21.00 3.43
C GLU A 11 -34.00 21.92 3.53
N ILE A 12 -32.79 21.35 3.70
CA ILE A 12 -31.54 22.11 3.62
C ILE A 12 -31.18 22.35 2.16
N ASN A 13 -31.57 23.52 1.66
CA ASN A 13 -31.43 23.90 0.27
C ASN A 13 -29.99 24.36 -0.04
N ARG A 14 -29.16 23.46 -0.60
CA ARG A 14 -27.70 23.62 -0.81
C ARG A 14 -27.27 24.74 -1.78
N ARG A 15 -28.16 25.67 -2.17
CA ARG A 15 -27.90 26.73 -3.17
C ARG A 15 -27.75 28.16 -2.60
N SER A 16 -27.91 28.39 -1.30
CA SER A 16 -27.72 29.73 -0.70
C SER A 16 -26.25 30.11 -0.46
N PHE A 17 -25.38 29.15 -0.17
CA PHE A 17 -23.99 29.42 0.25
C PHE A 17 -23.14 30.05 -0.87
N VAL A 18 -23.35 29.66 -2.13
CA VAL A 18 -22.61 30.19 -3.29
C VAL A 18 -23.06 31.61 -3.66
N LYS A 19 -24.26 32.05 -3.25
CA LYS A 19 -24.89 33.29 -3.77
C LYS A 19 -24.61 34.55 -2.95
N ASN A 20 -24.05 34.42 -1.75
CA ASN A 20 -23.74 35.54 -0.86
C ASN A 20 -22.23 35.85 -0.73
N GLY A 21 -21.35 35.10 -1.42
CA GLY A 21 -19.90 35.29 -1.39
C GLY A 21 -19.33 36.18 -2.51
N LEU A 22 -20.17 36.74 -3.38
CA LEU A 22 -19.75 37.39 -4.63
C LEU A 22 -20.47 38.74 -4.86
N THR A 23 -20.11 39.77 -4.09
CA THR A 23 -20.36 41.18 -4.42
C THR A 23 -19.41 42.11 -3.64
N ALA A 24 -18.78 43.05 -4.36
CA ALA A 24 -17.67 43.95 -3.94
C ALA A 24 -16.30 43.24 -3.75
N ALA A 25 -15.20 43.64 -4.40
CA ALA A 25 -14.96 44.77 -5.31
C ALA A 25 -13.86 44.49 -6.37
N THR A 26 -13.65 45.43 -7.30
CA THR A 26 -12.89 45.31 -8.56
C THR A 26 -12.24 46.68 -8.90
N ILE A 27 -11.16 46.84 -9.68
CA ILE A 27 -10.39 45.99 -10.62
C ILE A 27 -8.89 46.35 -10.51
N ALA A 28 -7.93 45.40 -10.50
CA ALA A 28 -6.57 45.59 -11.06
C ALA A 28 -5.67 44.33 -11.08
N THR A 29 -5.35 43.85 -12.28
CA THR A 29 -4.06 43.28 -12.78
C THR A 29 -3.07 42.46 -11.91
N THR A 30 -2.49 41.46 -12.58
CA THR A 30 -1.26 40.66 -12.27
C THR A 30 -1.35 39.60 -11.18
N GLY A 31 -0.60 38.51 -11.38
CA GLY A 31 -0.76 37.24 -10.66
C GLY A 31 0.11 37.07 -9.41
N ALA A 32 0.04 35.85 -8.86
CA ALA A 32 0.58 35.38 -7.57
C ALA A 32 -0.11 35.97 -6.33
N GLY A 33 -0.55 35.08 -5.42
CA GLY A 33 -1.03 35.47 -4.08
C GLY A 33 -2.39 34.91 -3.66
N LEU A 34 -2.54 33.59 -3.57
CA LEU A 34 -3.70 32.94 -2.89
C LEU A 34 -3.29 31.76 -1.98
N LEU A 35 -2.08 31.80 -1.43
CA LEU A 35 -1.59 30.88 -0.38
C LEU A 35 -0.80 31.66 0.68
N ALA A 36 -1.47 32.58 1.38
CA ALA A 36 -0.90 33.31 2.51
C ALA A 36 -1.97 33.54 3.56
N ASN A 37 -2.03 32.63 4.55
CA ASN A 37 -2.51 32.81 5.94
C ASN A 37 -2.91 31.44 6.56
N GLY A 38 -1.94 30.54 6.73
CA GLY A 38 -2.02 29.51 7.76
C GLY A 38 -1.61 30.10 9.10
N PRO A 39 -2.21 29.73 10.25
CA PRO A 39 -1.80 30.24 11.54
C PRO A 39 -0.36 29.82 11.86
N SER A 40 0.46 30.78 12.27
CA SER A 40 1.88 30.61 12.62
C SER A 40 2.07 29.88 13.97
N LEU A 41 1.59 28.64 14.07
CA LEU A 41 1.79 27.75 15.21
C LEU A 41 2.92 26.72 14.99
N LEU A 42 3.59 26.76 13.83
CA LEU A 42 4.68 25.85 13.44
C LEU A 42 6.06 26.54 13.35
N ALA A 43 6.14 27.84 13.67
CA ALA A 43 7.29 28.68 13.39
C ALA A 43 8.37 28.75 14.50
N ASP A 44 8.33 27.87 15.50
CA ASP A 44 9.22 27.92 16.69
C ASP A 44 10.05 26.63 16.91
N GLU A 45 9.95 25.63 16.02
CA GLU A 45 10.76 24.39 16.07
C GLU A 45 12.02 24.39 15.18
N GLU A 46 12.34 25.48 14.46
CA GLU A 46 13.63 25.62 13.75
C GLU A 46 14.88 25.62 14.67
N ARG A 47 14.68 25.53 16.00
CA ARG A 47 15.74 25.62 17.01
C ARG A 47 16.33 24.28 17.48
N SER A 48 15.97 23.15 16.88
CA SER A 48 16.74 21.91 17.00
C SER A 48 16.85 21.17 15.66
N GLY A 49 17.84 21.55 14.84
CA GLY A 49 18.12 20.94 13.53
C GLY A 49 18.67 19.51 13.55
N ARG A 50 18.25 18.67 14.52
CA ARG A 50 18.60 17.24 14.64
C ARG A 50 17.34 16.47 15.05
N LEU A 51 17.09 15.35 14.40
CA LEU A 51 16.03 14.42 14.76
C LEU A 51 16.30 13.78 16.13
N THR A 52 15.24 13.38 16.85
CA THR A 52 15.37 12.44 17.98
C THR A 52 15.79 11.07 17.46
N ARG A 53 16.31 10.18 18.33
CA ARG A 53 16.65 8.81 17.89
C ARG A 53 15.41 8.08 17.36
N GLY A 54 14.26 8.25 18.02
CA GLY A 54 13.00 7.62 17.61
C GLY A 54 12.48 8.14 16.26
N ASP A 55 12.46 9.45 16.05
CA ASP A 55 12.03 10.04 14.77
C ASP A 55 12.96 9.63 13.62
N ALA A 56 14.28 9.59 13.85
CA ALA A 56 15.23 9.11 12.85
C ALA A 56 15.06 7.61 12.57
N ALA A 57 14.82 6.79 13.60
CA ALA A 57 14.61 5.35 13.45
C ALA A 57 13.37 5.04 12.59
N MET A 58 12.23 5.67 12.88
CA MET A 58 11.00 5.48 12.09
C MET A 58 11.18 5.89 10.63
N LEU A 59 11.82 7.05 10.37
CA LEU A 59 12.06 7.48 8.98
C LEU A 59 13.10 6.62 8.25
N ARG A 60 14.06 6.01 8.96
CA ARG A 60 14.98 5.02 8.38
C ARG A 60 14.25 3.71 8.06
N PHE A 61 13.34 3.25 8.92
CA PHE A 61 12.55 2.07 8.64
C PHE A 61 11.57 2.31 7.47
N ALA A 62 10.89 3.46 7.44
CA ALA A 62 10.09 3.88 6.30
C ALA A 62 10.93 3.87 5.01
N ALA A 63 12.08 4.57 5.00
CA ALA A 63 12.97 4.57 3.83
C ALA A 63 13.43 3.17 3.39
N ALA A 64 13.55 2.20 4.31
CA ALA A 64 13.84 0.81 3.96
C ALA A 64 12.65 0.10 3.29
N ALA A 65 11.42 0.39 3.75
CA ALA A 65 10.19 -0.10 3.15
C ALA A 65 10.02 0.46 1.72
N GLU A 66 10.13 1.78 1.53
CA GLU A 66 10.03 2.40 0.19
C GLU A 66 11.06 1.85 -0.81
N ILE A 67 12.30 1.55 -0.37
CA ILE A 67 13.32 0.93 -1.25
C ILE A 67 12.90 -0.49 -1.68
N ILE A 68 12.25 -1.24 -0.79
CA ILE A 68 11.72 -2.58 -1.07
C ILE A 68 10.52 -2.49 -2.03
N GLU A 69 9.62 -1.54 -1.77
CA GLU A 69 8.41 -1.30 -2.55
C GLU A 69 8.75 -0.80 -3.96
N THR A 70 9.72 0.11 -4.09
CA THR A 70 10.21 0.52 -5.42
C THR A 70 10.79 -0.66 -6.20
N ASP A 71 11.59 -1.54 -5.59
CA ASP A 71 12.15 -2.71 -6.29
C ASP A 71 11.08 -3.72 -6.70
N PHE A 72 9.99 -3.82 -5.93
CA PHE A 72 8.78 -4.56 -6.28
C PHE A 72 8.06 -3.91 -7.48
N TRP A 73 7.76 -2.61 -7.41
CA TRP A 73 6.98 -1.91 -8.42
C TRP A 73 7.70 -1.78 -9.76
N VAL A 74 9.01 -1.50 -9.75
CA VAL A 74 9.86 -1.49 -10.95
C VAL A 74 9.79 -2.81 -11.73
N GLN A 75 9.67 -3.97 -11.07
CA GLN A 75 9.54 -5.25 -11.78
C GLN A 75 8.20 -5.39 -12.50
N TYR A 76 7.13 -4.82 -11.96
CA TYR A 76 5.84 -4.74 -12.64
C TYR A 76 5.85 -3.71 -13.76
N ASN A 77 6.42 -2.53 -13.52
CA ASN A 77 6.49 -1.48 -14.53
C ASN A 77 7.28 -1.94 -15.77
N GLU A 78 8.47 -2.53 -15.58
CA GLU A 78 9.29 -3.09 -16.67
C GLU A 78 8.54 -4.07 -17.60
N LEU A 79 7.56 -4.81 -17.06
CA LEU A 79 6.84 -5.86 -17.76
C LEU A 79 5.44 -5.44 -18.23
N ALA A 80 4.79 -4.47 -17.58
CA ALA A 80 3.37 -4.18 -17.82
C ALA A 80 2.97 -2.70 -17.68
N GLY A 81 3.80 -1.86 -17.07
CA GLY A 81 3.54 -0.42 -16.98
C GLY A 81 4.02 0.35 -18.21
N ILE A 82 4.07 1.67 -18.08
CA ILE A 82 4.54 2.58 -19.14
C ILE A 82 6.07 2.72 -19.05
N GLN A 83 6.74 2.87 -20.21
CA GLN A 83 8.17 3.20 -20.26
C GLN A 83 8.36 4.57 -20.89
N ASP A 84 8.85 5.53 -20.12
CA ASP A 84 9.12 6.90 -20.59
C ASP A 84 10.39 7.51 -19.96
N SER A 85 10.38 8.80 -19.61
CA SER A 85 11.50 9.49 -18.95
C SER A 85 11.48 9.45 -17.42
N GLU A 86 10.31 9.20 -16.82
CA GLU A 86 10.14 9.00 -15.39
C GLU A 86 10.55 7.54 -15.10
N GLU A 87 9.94 6.58 -15.79
CA GLU A 87 10.29 5.16 -15.69
C GLU A 87 10.88 4.54 -16.98
N PRO A 88 12.20 4.71 -17.25
CA PRO A 88 12.85 4.22 -18.46
C PRO A 88 13.26 2.72 -18.41
N SER A 89 12.86 1.97 -17.38
CA SER A 89 13.32 0.59 -17.17
C SER A 89 12.46 -0.43 -17.93
N GLY A 90 13.13 -1.39 -18.59
CA GLY A 90 12.46 -2.49 -19.29
C GLY A 90 11.99 -2.11 -20.70
N SER A 91 11.06 -2.89 -21.25
CA SER A 91 10.46 -2.64 -22.56
C SER A 91 9.05 -3.20 -22.74
N GLY A 92 8.40 -3.64 -21.65
CA GLY A 92 7.07 -4.24 -21.64
C GLY A 92 7.02 -5.67 -22.19
N ASN A 93 6.04 -6.43 -21.69
CA ASN A 93 5.68 -7.76 -22.16
C ASN A 93 4.21 -7.75 -22.64
N PRO A 94 3.94 -7.58 -23.95
CA PRO A 94 2.58 -7.34 -24.45
C PRO A 94 1.55 -8.41 -24.07
N ALA A 95 1.98 -9.66 -23.86
CA ALA A 95 1.09 -10.73 -23.43
C ALA A 95 0.70 -10.57 -21.94
N PHE A 96 1.65 -10.25 -21.07
CA PHE A 96 1.39 -10.00 -19.65
C PHE A 96 0.65 -8.68 -19.42
N THR A 97 0.98 -7.60 -20.16
CA THR A 97 0.19 -6.36 -20.18
C THR A 97 -1.27 -6.66 -20.51
N ALA A 98 -1.53 -7.42 -21.58
CA ALA A 98 -2.90 -7.77 -21.97
C ALA A 98 -3.65 -8.62 -20.92
N ALA A 99 -2.95 -9.54 -20.24
CA ALA A 99 -3.53 -10.35 -19.16
C ALA A 99 -3.84 -9.53 -17.89
N LEU A 100 -2.98 -8.56 -17.55
CA LEU A 100 -3.26 -7.57 -16.49
C LEU A 100 -4.41 -6.64 -16.88
N SER A 101 -4.49 -6.20 -18.14
CA SER A 101 -5.59 -5.34 -18.63
C SER A 101 -6.99 -5.98 -18.58
N VAL A 102 -7.09 -7.28 -18.26
CA VAL A 102 -8.38 -7.92 -17.94
C VAL A 102 -8.93 -7.45 -16.59
N LEU A 103 -8.06 -7.04 -15.66
CA LEU A 103 -8.43 -6.49 -14.35
C LEU A 103 -8.92 -5.04 -14.47
N ASP A 104 -8.23 -4.21 -15.27
CA ASP A 104 -8.66 -2.86 -15.63
C ASP A 104 -7.90 -2.41 -16.89
N SER A 105 -8.54 -1.66 -17.80
CA SER A 105 -7.88 -1.21 -19.03
C SER A 105 -6.69 -0.28 -18.77
N ASP A 106 -6.73 0.43 -17.64
CA ASP A 106 -5.77 1.49 -17.31
C ASP A 106 -4.62 0.97 -16.42
N MET A 107 -4.52 -0.36 -16.24
CA MET A 107 -3.49 -1.05 -15.45
C MET A 107 -2.06 -0.56 -15.70
N ALA A 108 -1.69 -0.30 -16.96
CA ALA A 108 -0.34 0.17 -17.28
C ALA A 108 -0.04 1.57 -16.70
N GLN A 109 -1.05 2.43 -16.60
CA GLN A 109 -0.92 3.76 -15.98
C GLN A 109 -0.83 3.63 -14.46
N TYR A 110 -1.70 2.82 -13.83
CA TYR A 110 -1.67 2.64 -12.38
C TYR A 110 -0.33 2.06 -11.89
N VAL A 111 0.21 1.06 -12.61
CA VAL A 111 1.52 0.46 -12.30
C VAL A 111 2.65 1.50 -12.45
N HIS A 112 2.58 2.35 -13.48
CA HIS A 112 3.55 3.40 -13.71
C HIS A 112 3.55 4.44 -12.59
N ASP A 113 2.37 5.01 -12.29
CA ASP A 113 2.24 6.13 -11.36
C ASP A 113 2.60 5.71 -9.92
N ASN A 114 2.25 4.50 -9.50
CA ASN A 114 2.73 3.94 -8.21
C ASN A 114 4.25 3.82 -8.20
N THR A 115 4.88 3.41 -9.32
CA THR A 115 6.34 3.24 -9.39
C THR A 115 7.06 4.59 -9.25
N ASP A 116 6.56 5.65 -9.88
CA ASP A 116 7.10 7.02 -9.70
C ASP A 116 6.91 7.48 -8.25
N ASP A 117 5.69 7.34 -7.69
CA ASP A 117 5.40 7.68 -6.28
C ASP A 117 6.41 7.01 -5.33
N GLU A 118 6.67 5.69 -5.46
CA GLU A 118 7.66 4.97 -4.67
C GLU A 118 9.07 5.55 -4.77
N PHE A 119 9.51 5.86 -6.00
CA PHE A 119 10.78 6.54 -6.21
C PHE A 119 10.81 7.89 -5.50
N THR A 120 9.72 8.67 -5.53
CA THR A 120 9.67 9.94 -4.79
C THR A 120 9.76 9.73 -3.28
N HIS A 121 9.07 8.73 -2.72
CA HIS A 121 9.07 8.43 -1.30
C HIS A 121 10.47 8.04 -0.80
N GLN A 122 11.12 7.02 -1.40
CA GLN A 122 12.46 6.59 -0.95
C GLN A 122 13.52 7.69 -1.09
N ASN A 123 13.42 8.51 -2.15
CA ASN A 123 14.37 9.60 -2.41
C ASN A 123 14.16 10.73 -1.41
N PHE A 124 12.90 11.12 -1.15
CA PHE A 124 12.56 12.16 -0.20
C PHE A 124 12.98 11.79 1.23
N LEU A 125 12.67 10.59 1.69
CA LEU A 125 13.00 10.16 3.05
C LEU A 125 14.51 10.12 3.30
N ASN A 126 15.29 9.57 2.36
CA ASN A 126 16.75 9.57 2.47
C ASN A 126 17.35 10.99 2.37
N ALA A 127 16.85 11.84 1.48
CA ALA A 127 17.29 13.24 1.40
C ALA A 127 16.96 14.02 2.68
N TYR A 128 15.79 13.79 3.26
CA TYR A 128 15.37 14.41 4.52
C TYR A 128 16.25 13.96 5.69
N LEU A 129 16.49 12.65 5.84
CA LEU A 129 17.42 12.10 6.85
C LEU A 129 18.82 12.74 6.74
N ALA A 130 19.37 12.80 5.52
CA ALA A 130 20.66 13.44 5.26
C ALA A 130 20.64 14.94 5.61
N SER A 131 19.55 15.66 5.30
CA SER A 131 19.41 17.10 5.62
C SER A 131 19.44 17.40 7.12
N LYS A 132 19.02 16.45 7.97
CA LYS A 132 19.07 16.56 9.44
C LYS A 132 20.34 15.93 10.05
N GLY A 133 21.27 15.47 9.22
CA GLY A 133 22.51 14.81 9.65
C GLY A 133 22.29 13.46 10.34
N ALA A 134 21.23 12.74 9.96
CA ALA A 134 20.96 11.36 10.37
C ALA A 134 21.46 10.36 9.31
N ASP A 135 21.66 9.10 9.72
CA ASP A 135 22.07 8.03 8.82
C ASP A 135 20.95 7.72 7.81
N THR A 136 21.29 7.64 6.53
CA THR A 136 20.40 7.18 5.46
C THR A 136 20.33 5.65 5.40
N VAL A 137 19.48 5.12 4.52
CA VAL A 137 19.38 3.67 4.25
C VAL A 137 19.72 3.38 2.80
N SER A 138 20.39 2.25 2.56
CA SER A 138 20.59 1.69 1.22
C SER A 138 20.57 0.17 1.31
N LEU A 139 19.78 -0.45 0.43
CA LEU A 139 19.68 -1.91 0.30
C LEU A 139 20.42 -2.44 -0.94
N GLU A 140 21.11 -1.58 -1.69
CA GLU A 140 21.88 -1.94 -2.89
C GLU A 140 22.93 -3.06 -2.67
N PRO A 141 23.61 -3.19 -1.51
CA PRO A 141 24.47 -4.34 -1.23
C PRO A 141 23.75 -5.71 -1.23
N PHE A 142 22.41 -5.70 -1.18
CA PHE A 142 21.55 -6.88 -1.20
C PHE A 142 20.79 -7.07 -2.51
N ARG A 143 21.00 -6.19 -3.51
CA ARG A 143 20.47 -6.33 -4.88
C ARG A 143 21.16 -7.49 -5.60
N THR A 144 20.72 -8.70 -5.28
CA THR A 144 21.42 -9.97 -5.59
C THR A 144 20.51 -11.06 -6.13
N LEU A 145 19.19 -10.90 -6.02
CA LEU A 145 18.23 -11.87 -6.51
C LEU A 145 18.08 -11.77 -8.03
N GLN A 146 17.80 -12.89 -8.69
CA GLN A 146 17.45 -12.88 -10.12
C GLN A 146 15.98 -12.51 -10.26
N GLY A 147 15.68 -11.48 -11.08
CA GLY A 147 14.31 -11.15 -11.47
C GLY A 147 13.81 -12.00 -12.64
N SER A 148 12.71 -11.57 -13.25
CA SER A 148 12.21 -12.18 -14.50
C SER A 148 13.26 -12.12 -15.62
N THR A 149 13.23 -13.15 -16.47
CA THR A 149 13.98 -13.21 -17.74
C THR A 149 13.05 -13.30 -18.96
N ALA A 150 11.75 -13.01 -18.78
CA ALA A 150 10.82 -12.85 -19.88
C ALA A 150 11.15 -11.57 -20.68
N THR A 151 10.79 -11.56 -21.97
CA THR A 151 10.84 -10.36 -22.82
C THR A 151 10.15 -9.20 -22.13
N GLY A 152 10.77 -8.02 -22.10
CA GLY A 152 10.30 -6.85 -21.35
C GLY A 152 11.11 -6.56 -20.09
N SER A 153 11.56 -7.58 -19.36
CA SER A 153 12.41 -7.41 -18.18
C SER A 153 13.74 -6.73 -18.53
N SER A 154 14.22 -5.84 -17.65
CA SER A 154 15.54 -5.24 -17.76
C SER A 154 16.69 -6.21 -17.45
N GLY A 155 16.39 -7.39 -16.91
CA GLY A 155 17.38 -8.38 -16.47
C GLY A 155 18.24 -7.94 -15.28
N LYS A 156 17.91 -6.82 -14.63
CA LYS A 156 18.59 -6.34 -13.42
C LYS A 156 18.38 -7.31 -12.25
N LEU A 157 19.38 -7.36 -11.36
CA LEU A 157 19.25 -8.00 -10.06
C LEU A 157 18.29 -7.22 -9.16
N ARG A 158 17.64 -7.94 -8.24
CA ARG A 158 16.55 -7.45 -7.38
C ARG A 158 16.88 -7.58 -5.90
N ILE A 159 16.13 -6.83 -5.09
CA ILE A 159 16.06 -6.96 -3.63
C ILE A 159 14.92 -7.93 -3.27
N THR A 160 13.85 -7.94 -4.07
CA THR A 160 12.62 -8.70 -3.90
C THR A 160 12.48 -9.86 -4.92
N ASN A 161 11.60 -10.81 -4.63
CA ASN A 161 11.31 -12.00 -5.43
C ASN A 161 9.80 -12.10 -5.66
N LEU A 162 9.34 -11.82 -6.88
CA LEU A 162 7.92 -11.87 -7.26
C LEU A 162 7.51 -13.22 -7.88
N MET A 163 8.39 -14.23 -7.83
CA MET A 163 8.25 -15.50 -8.56
C MET A 163 8.00 -16.72 -7.66
N GLN A 164 8.04 -16.54 -6.33
CA GLN A 164 7.91 -17.60 -5.33
C GLN A 164 7.17 -17.10 -4.07
N LEU A 165 5.90 -16.72 -4.24
CA LEU A 165 5.11 -15.99 -3.26
C LEU A 165 4.04 -16.86 -2.59
N THR A 166 3.75 -16.59 -1.32
CA THR A 166 2.58 -17.11 -0.59
C THR A 166 1.79 -15.90 -0.07
N LEU A 167 0.65 -15.56 -0.70
CA LEU A 167 -0.03 -14.30 -0.45
C LEU A 167 -1.15 -14.45 0.59
N ASP A 168 -1.10 -13.67 1.66
CA ASP A 168 -2.22 -13.49 2.58
C ASP A 168 -3.24 -12.51 1.97
N THR A 169 -4.32 -13.06 1.41
CA THR A 169 -5.46 -12.33 0.85
C THR A 169 -6.53 -11.98 1.89
N SER A 170 -6.29 -12.21 3.19
CA SER A 170 -7.25 -11.88 4.25
C SER A 170 -7.46 -10.39 4.46
N TRP A 171 -6.62 -9.51 3.89
CA TRP A 171 -6.88 -8.07 3.85
C TRP A 171 -8.23 -7.77 3.21
N TRP A 172 -8.66 -8.57 2.23
CA TRP A 172 -9.93 -8.40 1.53
C TRP A 172 -11.13 -8.44 2.49
N THR A 173 -11.21 -9.49 3.30
CA THR A 173 -12.29 -9.71 4.27
C THR A 173 -12.07 -8.91 5.54
N ARG A 174 -10.81 -8.70 5.95
CA ARG A 174 -10.44 -7.79 7.06
C ARG A 174 -11.05 -6.41 6.90
N TYR A 175 -11.07 -5.85 5.69
CA TYR A 175 -11.68 -4.53 5.44
C TYR A 175 -13.21 -4.54 5.32
N ARG A 176 -13.84 -5.72 5.22
CA ARG A 176 -15.30 -5.93 5.02
C ARG A 176 -16.02 -6.58 6.22
N ASP A 177 -15.28 -7.12 7.19
CA ASP A 177 -15.83 -7.60 8.46
C ASP A 177 -16.26 -6.42 9.36
N SER A 178 -17.53 -6.40 9.76
CA SER A 178 -18.12 -5.35 10.63
C SER A 178 -18.13 -5.70 12.12
N ALA A 179 -17.69 -6.90 12.50
CA ALA A 179 -17.70 -7.44 13.86
C ALA A 179 -16.30 -7.48 14.52
N HIS A 180 -15.23 -7.56 13.73
CA HIS A 180 -13.85 -7.73 14.20
C HIS A 180 -12.90 -6.63 13.72
N ASN A 181 -11.84 -6.39 14.48
CA ASN A 181 -10.74 -5.49 14.14
C ASN A 181 -9.43 -6.12 14.63
N PRO A 182 -8.37 -6.26 13.81
CA PRO A 182 -7.08 -6.79 14.25
C PRO A 182 -6.54 -6.16 15.55
N ASP A 183 -6.77 -4.85 15.74
CA ASP A 183 -6.34 -4.09 16.93
C ASP A 183 -7.05 -4.55 18.23
N LEU A 184 -8.27 -5.09 18.12
CA LEU A 184 -9.09 -5.54 19.26
C LEU A 184 -9.23 -7.06 19.35
N ASP A 185 -9.00 -7.76 18.24
CA ASP A 185 -9.22 -9.20 18.07
C ASP A 185 -7.97 -9.87 17.44
N PRO A 186 -6.76 -9.74 18.01
CA PRO A 186 -5.49 -10.14 17.36
C PRO A 186 -5.33 -11.65 17.13
N ASN A 187 -6.27 -12.48 17.62
CA ASN A 187 -6.31 -13.92 17.39
C ASN A 187 -7.44 -14.33 16.41
N PHE A 188 -8.21 -13.38 15.87
CA PHE A 188 -9.23 -13.66 14.87
C PHE A 188 -8.58 -13.92 13.51
N THR A 189 -8.97 -15.01 12.86
CA THR A 189 -8.48 -15.37 11.52
C THR A 189 -9.50 -14.95 10.49
N PHE A 190 -9.21 -13.84 9.79
CA PHE A 190 -10.02 -13.35 8.68
C PHE A 190 -9.97 -14.35 7.49
N PRO A 191 -11.10 -14.63 6.81
CA PRO A 191 -11.10 -15.57 5.69
C PRO A 191 -10.26 -15.09 4.50
N GLN A 192 -9.64 -16.03 3.78
CA GLN A 192 -8.89 -15.74 2.56
C GLN A 192 -9.86 -15.52 1.38
N ALA A 193 -9.72 -14.42 0.62
CA ALA A 193 -10.46 -14.23 -0.63
C ALA A 193 -10.03 -15.24 -1.70
N VAL A 194 -8.73 -15.53 -1.79
CA VAL A 194 -8.19 -16.58 -2.67
C VAL A 194 -7.41 -17.60 -1.83
N PRO A 195 -8.08 -18.59 -1.20
CA PRO A 195 -7.43 -19.54 -0.29
C PRO A 195 -6.26 -20.31 -0.91
N ALA A 196 -6.24 -20.47 -2.24
CA ALA A 196 -5.16 -21.12 -2.96
C ALA A 196 -3.84 -20.31 -2.96
N LEU A 197 -3.90 -18.97 -2.86
CA LEU A 197 -2.69 -18.13 -2.82
C LEU A 197 -2.00 -18.13 -1.44
N ALA A 198 -2.76 -18.41 -0.38
CA ALA A 198 -2.25 -18.51 0.99
C ALA A 198 -1.50 -19.83 1.29
N VAL A 199 -1.35 -20.71 0.29
CA VAL A 199 -0.61 -21.99 0.41
C VAL A 199 0.22 -22.25 -0.85
N GLY A 200 1.45 -22.76 -0.66
CA GLY A 200 2.38 -23.01 -1.76
C GLY A 200 3.03 -21.74 -2.30
N GLU A 201 3.80 -21.88 -3.38
CA GLU A 201 4.57 -20.80 -4.00
C GLU A 201 4.03 -20.49 -5.39
N HIS A 202 3.65 -19.24 -5.60
CA HIS A 202 3.03 -18.73 -6.83
C HIS A 202 3.93 -17.68 -7.49
N THR A 203 3.83 -17.54 -8.81
CA THR A 203 4.54 -16.49 -9.55
C THR A 203 3.56 -15.39 -9.92
N ALA A 204 3.88 -14.14 -9.56
CA ALA A 204 3.07 -12.97 -9.85
C ALA A 204 3.58 -12.18 -11.07
N ILE A 205 4.72 -12.58 -11.64
CA ILE A 205 5.21 -12.14 -12.96
C ILE A 205 5.60 -13.37 -13.80
N PRO A 206 5.64 -13.29 -15.14
CA PRO A 206 6.24 -14.33 -15.98
C PRO A 206 7.73 -14.48 -15.64
N ARG A 207 8.21 -15.70 -15.39
CA ARG A 207 9.62 -15.97 -15.05
C ARG A 207 10.50 -15.97 -16.28
N THR A 208 9.93 -16.47 -17.38
CA THR A 208 10.49 -16.56 -18.74
C THR A 208 9.34 -16.42 -19.74
N ASP A 209 9.64 -16.26 -21.03
CA ASP A 209 8.62 -16.27 -22.09
C ASP A 209 7.87 -17.60 -22.22
N ALA A 210 8.32 -18.69 -21.59
CA ALA A 210 7.53 -19.93 -21.54
C ALA A 210 6.21 -19.75 -20.77
N ASP A 211 6.20 -18.90 -19.74
CA ASP A 211 5.02 -18.63 -18.91
C ASP A 211 3.95 -17.81 -19.64
N THR A 212 4.28 -17.17 -20.78
CA THR A 212 3.31 -16.40 -21.60
C THR A 212 2.63 -17.25 -22.69
N THR A 213 3.00 -18.53 -22.83
CA THR A 213 2.51 -19.40 -23.92
C THR A 213 1.17 -20.09 -23.65
N ASP A 214 0.77 -20.22 -22.38
CA ASP A 214 -0.55 -20.72 -21.97
C ASP A 214 -1.39 -19.54 -21.46
N PRO A 215 -2.43 -19.09 -22.19
CA PRO A 215 -3.26 -17.96 -21.77
C PRO A 215 -3.95 -18.15 -20.42
N ASN A 216 -4.30 -19.38 -20.03
CA ASN A 216 -4.98 -19.66 -18.77
C ASN A 216 -3.99 -19.60 -17.58
N PHE A 217 -2.76 -20.09 -17.76
CA PHE A 217 -1.72 -19.90 -16.76
C PHE A 217 -1.24 -18.44 -16.69
N LEU A 218 -1.07 -17.76 -17.83
CA LEU A 218 -0.70 -16.34 -17.86
C LEU A 218 -1.74 -15.46 -17.16
N GLN A 219 -3.04 -15.72 -17.35
CA GLN A 219 -4.09 -15.03 -16.60
C GLN A 219 -4.02 -15.36 -15.10
N ALA A 220 -3.62 -16.57 -14.71
CA ALA A 220 -3.39 -16.90 -13.30
C ALA A 220 -2.23 -16.09 -12.69
N ILE A 221 -1.17 -15.82 -13.46
CA ILE A 221 -0.07 -14.93 -13.05
C ILE A 221 -0.58 -13.49 -12.89
N ALA A 222 -1.33 -12.97 -13.86
CA ALA A 222 -1.90 -11.63 -13.80
C ALA A 222 -2.90 -11.46 -12.64
N ASN A 223 -3.75 -12.46 -12.38
CA ASN A 223 -4.62 -12.47 -11.21
C ASN A 223 -3.81 -12.54 -9.90
N THR A 224 -2.71 -13.30 -9.88
CA THR A 224 -1.79 -13.35 -8.71
C THR A 224 -1.17 -11.97 -8.46
N ALA A 225 -0.75 -11.25 -9.50
CA ALA A 225 -0.30 -9.86 -9.40
C ALA A 225 -1.39 -8.92 -8.86
N GLY A 226 -2.62 -9.03 -9.38
CA GLY A 226 -3.77 -8.25 -8.92
C GLY A 226 -4.06 -8.43 -7.42
N PHE A 227 -3.83 -9.62 -6.86
CA PHE A 227 -3.89 -9.84 -5.41
C PHE A 227 -2.59 -9.50 -4.67
N HIS A 228 -1.44 -9.41 -5.36
CA HIS A 228 -0.15 -9.05 -4.76
C HIS A 228 -0.03 -7.54 -4.50
N PHE A 229 -0.45 -6.69 -5.43
CA PHE A 229 -0.44 -5.23 -5.27
C PHE A 229 -1.06 -4.77 -3.93
N PRO A 230 -2.35 -5.03 -3.62
CA PRO A 230 -2.94 -4.61 -2.35
C PRO A 230 -2.35 -5.34 -1.12
N THR A 231 -1.63 -6.46 -1.35
CA THR A 231 -0.99 -7.22 -0.27
C THR A 231 0.27 -6.52 0.24
N ILE A 232 1.04 -5.81 -0.60
CA ILE A 232 2.14 -4.94 -0.16
C ILE A 232 1.58 -3.63 0.43
N GLU A 233 0.71 -2.97 -0.34
CA GLU A 233 0.18 -1.62 -0.11
C GLU A 233 -0.62 -1.45 1.20
N GLN A 234 -1.26 -2.52 1.68
CA GLN A 234 -1.85 -2.52 3.04
C GLN A 234 -0.79 -2.27 4.14
N GLY A 235 0.48 -2.55 3.84
CA GLY A 235 1.65 -2.40 4.69
C GLY A 235 1.91 -0.94 4.97
N GLY A 236 2.20 -0.13 3.94
CA GLY A 236 2.36 1.32 4.07
C GLY A 236 1.12 1.99 4.66
N ASN A 237 -0.06 1.65 4.14
CA ASN A 237 -1.37 2.12 4.64
C ASN A 237 -1.54 1.89 6.16
N SER A 238 -1.03 0.79 6.73
CA SER A 238 -1.07 0.53 8.19
C SER A 238 0.14 1.11 8.95
N LEU A 239 1.33 1.08 8.34
CA LEU A 239 2.61 1.44 8.94
C LEU A 239 2.69 2.95 9.23
N TYR A 240 2.38 3.78 8.24
CA TYR A 240 2.47 5.24 8.36
C TYR A 240 1.59 5.84 9.47
N PRO A 241 0.27 5.56 9.57
CA PRO A 241 -0.54 6.08 10.67
C PRO A 241 -0.14 5.51 12.03
N SER A 242 0.44 4.31 12.09
CA SER A 242 0.95 3.72 13.32
C SER A 242 2.24 4.41 13.80
N MET A 243 3.17 4.72 12.90
CA MET A 243 4.37 5.51 13.22
C MET A 243 4.05 6.98 13.50
N ALA A 244 3.05 7.57 12.82
CA ALA A 244 2.61 8.95 13.07
C ALA A 244 2.20 9.18 14.54
N GLN A 245 1.58 8.17 15.18
CA GLN A 245 1.22 8.22 16.60
C GLN A 245 2.43 8.23 17.55
N ARG A 246 3.60 7.73 17.10
CA ARG A 246 4.86 7.67 17.85
C ARG A 246 5.76 8.89 17.65
N ALA A 247 5.54 9.67 16.59
CA ALA A 247 6.39 10.82 16.21
C ALA A 247 6.48 11.90 17.29
N THR A 248 7.69 12.47 17.45
CA THR A 248 7.97 13.56 18.39
C THR A 248 8.05 14.92 17.72
N SER A 249 8.73 15.03 16.57
CA SER A 249 8.79 16.24 15.76
C SER A 249 7.49 16.45 14.98
N VAL A 250 7.00 17.69 14.93
CA VAL A 250 5.83 18.05 14.12
C VAL A 250 6.13 17.96 12.62
N GLU A 251 7.39 18.16 12.22
CA GLU A 251 7.86 17.99 10.83
C GLU A 251 7.84 16.51 10.42
N VAL A 252 8.29 15.60 11.29
CA VAL A 252 8.26 14.15 11.05
C VAL A 252 6.83 13.60 11.07
N LEU A 253 6.00 14.06 12.01
CA LEU A 253 4.56 13.78 12.00
C LEU A 253 3.95 14.22 10.66
N ARG A 254 4.29 15.43 10.17
CA ARG A 254 3.79 15.95 8.89
C ARG A 254 4.20 15.06 7.72
N ILE A 255 5.44 14.55 7.68
CA ILE A 255 5.89 13.61 6.65
C ILE A 255 5.03 12.34 6.67
N LEU A 256 4.93 11.71 7.85
CA LEU A 256 4.23 10.42 8.00
C LEU A 256 2.74 10.52 7.65
N ILE A 257 2.07 11.62 7.99
CA ILE A 257 0.64 11.85 7.63
C ILE A 257 0.44 12.46 6.23
N SER A 258 1.52 12.71 5.47
CA SER A 258 1.43 13.15 4.07
C SER A 258 1.70 11.98 3.11
N ILE A 259 2.62 11.07 3.46
CA ILE A 259 2.88 9.84 2.71
C ILE A 259 1.82 8.78 3.03
N GLY A 260 1.48 8.52 4.30
CA GLY A 260 0.47 7.50 4.63
C GLY A 260 -0.85 7.56 3.83
N PRO A 261 -1.40 8.75 3.51
CA PRO A 261 -2.56 8.87 2.61
C PRO A 261 -2.32 8.55 1.13
N THR A 262 -1.10 8.62 0.58
CA THR A 262 -0.82 8.16 -0.81
C THR A 262 -0.88 6.63 -0.86
N GLU A 263 -0.22 5.95 0.08
CA GLU A 263 -0.37 4.49 0.32
C GLU A 263 -1.83 4.05 0.44
N THR A 264 -2.66 4.86 1.12
CA THR A 264 -4.10 4.58 1.23
C THR A 264 -4.81 4.68 -0.11
N MET A 265 -4.42 5.60 -1.00
CA MET A 265 -4.97 5.74 -2.36
C MET A 265 -4.52 4.59 -3.26
N HIS A 266 -3.24 4.21 -3.18
CA HIS A 266 -2.68 3.04 -3.85
C HIS A 266 -3.42 1.78 -3.41
N PHE A 267 -3.40 1.42 -2.12
CA PHE A 267 -4.14 0.27 -1.56
C PHE A 267 -5.60 0.25 -1.98
N GLN A 268 -6.31 1.38 -1.92
CA GLN A 268 -7.72 1.46 -2.30
C GLN A 268 -7.94 1.18 -3.79
N THR A 269 -7.04 1.66 -4.66
CA THR A 269 -7.06 1.39 -6.10
C THR A 269 -6.86 -0.09 -6.36
N TRP A 270 -5.82 -0.69 -5.77
CA TRP A 270 -5.49 -2.10 -5.97
C TRP A 270 -6.51 -3.06 -5.36
N SER A 271 -7.11 -2.70 -4.22
CA SER A 271 -8.21 -3.43 -3.58
C SER A 271 -9.47 -3.49 -4.46
N ASP A 272 -9.80 -2.41 -5.18
CA ASP A 272 -10.85 -2.41 -6.22
C ASP A 272 -10.46 -3.35 -7.38
N LYS A 273 -9.26 -3.19 -7.95
CA LYS A 273 -8.87 -3.92 -9.18
C LYS A 273 -8.68 -5.42 -8.96
N ALA A 274 -8.26 -5.84 -7.77
CA ALA A 274 -8.23 -7.27 -7.40
C ALA A 274 -9.60 -7.95 -7.54
N GLY A 275 -10.70 -7.19 -7.34
CA GLY A 275 -12.07 -7.67 -7.48
C GLY A 275 -12.50 -8.00 -8.91
N ASN A 276 -11.72 -7.60 -9.92
CA ASN A 276 -11.99 -7.87 -11.33
C ASN A 276 -11.29 -9.15 -11.84
N ALA A 277 -10.55 -9.86 -10.98
CA ALA A 277 -9.88 -11.11 -11.33
C ALA A 277 -10.88 -12.18 -11.81
N PRO A 278 -10.80 -12.65 -13.08
CA PRO A 278 -11.73 -13.65 -13.58
C PRO A 278 -11.54 -15.00 -12.85
N PRO A 279 -12.63 -15.71 -12.51
CA PRO A 279 -12.54 -17.04 -11.91
C PRO A 279 -11.88 -18.03 -12.87
N LEU A 280 -10.83 -18.72 -12.40
CA LEU A 280 -10.09 -19.71 -13.17
C LEU A 280 -9.36 -20.69 -12.26
N THR A 281 -8.99 -21.85 -12.80
CA THR A 281 -8.03 -22.77 -12.21
C THR A 281 -6.88 -22.99 -13.17
N ALA A 282 -5.64 -22.90 -12.67
CA ALA A 282 -4.44 -23.21 -13.41
C ALA A 282 -3.52 -24.14 -12.61
N VAL A 283 -2.55 -24.74 -13.30
CA VAL A 283 -1.45 -25.52 -12.71
C VAL A 283 -0.16 -24.97 -13.28
N ASP A 284 0.75 -24.56 -12.42
CA ASP A 284 2.06 -24.06 -12.83
C ASP A 284 2.83 -25.16 -13.57
N PRO A 285 3.24 -24.94 -14.84
CA PRO A 285 3.96 -25.93 -15.63
C PRO A 285 5.33 -26.28 -15.05
N VAL A 286 5.93 -25.43 -14.22
CA VAL A 286 7.24 -25.62 -13.57
C VAL A 286 7.07 -26.26 -12.19
N THR A 287 6.37 -25.61 -11.26
CA THR A 287 6.29 -26.05 -9.85
C THR A 287 5.23 -27.14 -9.59
N LYS A 288 4.26 -27.29 -10.50
CA LYS A 288 3.05 -28.12 -10.36
C LYS A 288 2.11 -27.70 -9.22
N VAL A 289 2.32 -26.52 -8.61
CA VAL A 289 1.35 -25.89 -7.73
C VAL A 289 0.09 -25.56 -8.53
N SER A 290 -1.09 -25.81 -7.97
CA SER A 290 -2.36 -25.39 -8.57
C SER A 290 -2.89 -24.18 -7.84
N VAL A 291 -3.36 -23.20 -8.60
CA VAL A 291 -4.04 -22.00 -8.09
C VAL A 291 -5.46 -21.97 -8.63
N THR A 292 -6.41 -21.57 -7.78
CA THR A 292 -7.81 -21.37 -8.17
C THR A 292 -8.28 -20.02 -7.65
N PHE A 293 -8.68 -19.16 -8.58
CA PHE A 293 -9.38 -17.92 -8.32
C PHE A 293 -10.89 -18.23 -8.33
N PRO A 294 -11.59 -18.07 -7.19
CA PRO A 294 -13.02 -18.33 -7.10
C PRO A 294 -13.84 -17.18 -7.72
N ASP A 295 -15.13 -17.44 -7.98
CA ASP A 295 -16.11 -16.36 -8.09
C ASP A 295 -16.46 -15.86 -6.69
N LEU A 296 -15.88 -14.72 -6.30
CA LEU A 296 -16.08 -14.08 -5.00
C LEU A 296 -17.54 -13.64 -4.76
N ASN A 297 -18.36 -13.52 -5.82
CA ASN A 297 -19.76 -13.12 -5.69
C ASN A 297 -20.73 -14.31 -5.62
N SER A 298 -20.25 -15.56 -5.73
CA SER A 298 -21.06 -16.78 -5.74
C SER A 298 -20.75 -17.73 -4.58
N PRO A 299 -21.73 -18.51 -4.07
CA PRO A 299 -21.50 -19.50 -3.01
C PRO A 299 -20.35 -20.48 -3.33
N PRO A 300 -19.47 -20.82 -2.36
CA PRO A 300 -19.58 -20.53 -0.92
C PRO A 300 -19.17 -19.12 -0.48
N PHE A 301 -18.71 -18.27 -1.42
CA PHE A 301 -18.44 -16.86 -1.21
C PHE A 301 -19.73 -16.03 -1.39
N GLY A 302 -19.60 -14.73 -1.65
CA GLY A 302 -20.69 -13.76 -1.70
C GLY A 302 -21.02 -13.14 -0.34
N GLY A 303 -22.07 -12.33 -0.30
CA GLY A 303 -22.36 -11.45 0.83
C GLY A 303 -21.37 -10.28 0.93
N GLU A 304 -21.58 -9.39 1.91
CA GLU A 304 -20.78 -8.16 2.09
C GLU A 304 -19.27 -8.45 2.24
N GLU A 305 -18.91 -9.59 2.84
CA GLU A 305 -17.52 -9.99 3.09
C GLU A 305 -16.69 -10.23 1.81
N PHE A 306 -17.31 -10.73 0.73
CA PHE A 306 -16.62 -11.09 -0.52
C PHE A 306 -17.06 -10.28 -1.75
N GLN A 307 -18.14 -9.50 -1.65
CA GLN A 307 -18.70 -8.72 -2.76
C GLN A 307 -17.68 -7.77 -3.39
N THR A 308 -17.42 -7.93 -4.70
CA THR A 308 -16.29 -7.26 -5.37
C THR A 308 -16.45 -5.76 -5.58
N ASN A 309 -17.67 -5.26 -5.72
CA ASN A 309 -17.94 -3.82 -5.82
C ASN A 309 -18.19 -3.12 -4.47
N LEU A 310 -18.02 -3.82 -3.34
CA LEU A 310 -17.98 -3.20 -2.02
C LEU A 310 -16.53 -2.77 -1.75
N ILE A 311 -16.19 -1.56 -2.23
CA ILE A 311 -14.80 -1.09 -2.26
C ILE A 311 -14.37 -0.27 -1.03
N MET A 312 -15.33 0.30 -0.29
CA MET A 312 -15.08 1.13 0.90
C MET A 312 -15.03 0.26 2.17
N PRO A 313 -14.18 0.57 3.18
CA PRO A 313 -14.13 -0.20 4.42
C PRO A 313 -15.45 -0.20 5.20
N GLU A 314 -15.95 -1.38 5.54
CA GLU A 314 -17.13 -1.52 6.41
C GLU A 314 -16.83 -1.03 7.84
N PRO A 315 -17.77 -0.33 8.52
CA PRO A 315 -17.57 0.11 9.89
C PRO A 315 -17.40 -1.07 10.86
N CYS A 316 -16.35 -1.01 11.67
CA CYS A 316 -16.01 -2.05 12.65
C CYS A 316 -15.78 -1.46 14.05
N PRO A 317 -15.69 -2.29 15.11
CA PRO A 317 -15.31 -1.82 16.43
C PRO A 317 -13.90 -1.21 16.45
N PHE A 318 -13.77 -0.02 17.04
CA PHE A 318 -12.49 0.70 17.12
C PHE A 318 -12.30 1.32 18.50
N LEU A 319 -11.09 1.19 19.07
CA LEU A 319 -10.68 1.56 20.44
C LEU A 319 -11.45 0.88 21.58
N SER A 320 -12.76 0.70 21.46
CA SER A 320 -13.60 -0.02 22.42
C SER A 320 -14.93 -0.43 21.78
N ARG A 321 -15.36 -1.68 22.00
CA ARG A 321 -16.70 -2.18 21.67
C ARG A 321 -17.86 -1.47 22.40
N LYS A 322 -17.56 -0.46 23.24
CA LYS A 322 -18.54 0.45 23.88
C LYS A 322 -18.87 1.69 23.04
N LEU A 323 -18.07 1.98 22.01
CA LEU A 323 -18.31 3.06 21.05
C LEU A 323 -19.08 2.51 19.84
N PRO A 324 -19.78 3.36 19.07
CA PRO A 324 -20.32 2.96 17.77
C PRO A 324 -19.21 2.49 16.82
N PRO A 325 -19.49 1.54 15.90
CA PRO A 325 -18.54 1.16 14.85
C PRO A 325 -18.10 2.35 13.98
N CYS A 326 -16.86 2.31 13.50
CA CYS A 326 -16.28 3.33 12.62
C CYS A 326 -15.60 2.69 11.41
N SER A 327 -15.74 3.32 10.24
CA SER A 327 -14.93 3.00 9.07
C SER A 327 -13.53 3.61 9.28
N ILE A 328 -12.49 2.78 9.18
CA ILE A 328 -11.10 3.10 9.52
C ILE A 328 -10.12 2.30 8.66
N ILE A 329 -8.86 2.72 8.63
CA ILE A 329 -7.72 1.86 8.32
C ILE A 329 -7.51 0.88 9.48
N ARG A 330 -7.11 -0.37 9.20
CA ARG A 330 -6.92 -1.41 10.22
C ARG A 330 -5.88 -2.47 9.80
N PRO A 331 -4.86 -2.78 10.63
CA PRO A 331 -4.60 -2.24 11.97
C PRO A 331 -4.10 -0.79 11.99
N THR A 332 -4.22 -0.13 13.14
CA THR A 332 -3.54 1.14 13.45
C THR A 332 -2.90 1.16 14.85
N GLU A 333 -2.95 0.04 15.59
CA GLU A 333 -2.22 -0.10 16.84
C GLU A 333 -0.71 -0.16 16.60
N THR A 334 0.02 0.47 17.52
CA THR A 334 1.41 0.87 17.25
C THR A 334 2.45 -0.14 17.71
N GLU A 335 2.10 -1.12 18.55
CA GLU A 335 3.05 -2.03 19.19
C GLU A 335 3.53 -3.13 18.23
N GLY A 336 4.82 -3.11 17.88
CA GLY A 336 5.42 -4.13 17.02
C GLY A 336 5.07 -4.00 15.54
N ILE A 337 4.65 -2.81 15.09
CA ILE A 337 4.18 -2.58 13.71
C ILE A 337 5.31 -2.75 12.70
N ALA A 338 6.51 -2.22 12.98
CA ALA A 338 7.64 -2.32 12.06
C ALA A 338 8.13 -3.78 11.94
N MET A 339 8.25 -4.47 13.08
CA MET A 339 8.54 -5.90 13.12
C MET A 339 7.42 -6.75 12.52
N GLY A 340 6.16 -6.28 12.57
CA GLY A 340 5.02 -6.87 11.89
C GLY A 340 5.20 -6.85 10.37
N VAL A 341 5.55 -5.70 9.80
CA VAL A 341 5.86 -5.55 8.36
C VAL A 341 7.01 -6.47 7.94
N VAL A 342 8.14 -6.49 8.66
CA VAL A 342 9.28 -7.36 8.32
C VAL A 342 8.89 -8.85 8.35
N LYS A 343 8.13 -9.29 9.35
CA LYS A 343 7.63 -10.68 9.44
C LYS A 343 6.68 -11.01 8.30
N PHE A 344 5.76 -10.11 7.97
CA PHE A 344 4.77 -10.27 6.92
C PHE A 344 5.43 -10.41 5.53
N LEU A 345 6.28 -9.46 5.14
CA LEU A 345 6.99 -9.49 3.86
C LEU A 345 7.93 -10.72 3.76
N THR A 346 8.55 -11.12 4.87
CA THR A 346 9.36 -12.36 4.94
C THR A 346 8.52 -13.62 4.77
N ALA A 347 7.37 -13.71 5.46
CA ALA A 347 6.48 -14.87 5.41
C ALA A 347 5.84 -15.06 4.01
N MET A 348 5.62 -13.96 3.30
CA MET A 348 5.12 -13.94 1.92
C MET A 348 6.11 -14.53 0.90
N GLY A 349 7.40 -14.67 1.27
CA GLY A 349 8.46 -15.12 0.35
C GLY A 349 9.11 -13.99 -0.45
N LEU A 350 8.74 -12.72 -0.22
CA LEU A 350 9.26 -11.57 -0.97
C LEU A 350 10.79 -11.47 -0.92
N PHE A 351 11.42 -11.95 0.15
CA PHE A 351 12.88 -11.96 0.33
C PHE A 351 13.51 -13.33 0.09
N LYS A 352 12.82 -14.26 -0.59
CA LYS A 352 13.32 -15.62 -0.81
C LYS A 352 14.57 -15.61 -1.69
N GLY A 353 15.68 -16.04 -1.09
CA GLY A 353 17.02 -16.02 -1.67
C GLY A 353 17.95 -14.99 -1.03
N GLN A 354 17.44 -14.08 -0.19
CA GLN A 354 18.26 -13.05 0.45
C GLN A 354 19.26 -13.60 1.47
N SER A 355 20.33 -12.84 1.67
CA SER A 355 21.37 -13.17 2.64
C SER A 355 20.89 -13.01 4.09
N GLY A 356 21.47 -13.76 5.03
CA GLY A 356 21.23 -13.54 6.47
C GLY A 356 21.66 -12.15 6.97
N ALA A 357 22.46 -11.40 6.21
CA ALA A 357 22.83 -10.02 6.53
C ALA A 357 21.72 -9.01 6.16
N PHE A 358 20.98 -9.27 5.08
CA PHE A 358 19.79 -8.50 4.71
C PHE A 358 18.73 -8.58 5.82
N PHE A 359 18.41 -9.81 6.26
CA PHE A 359 17.44 -10.01 7.34
C PHE A 359 17.87 -9.35 8.65
N ARG A 360 19.16 -9.39 9.02
CA ARG A 360 19.63 -8.65 10.21
C ARG A 360 19.38 -7.16 10.08
N LEU A 361 19.79 -6.53 8.98
CA LEU A 361 19.56 -5.10 8.77
C LEU A 361 18.07 -4.71 8.87
N LEU A 362 17.17 -5.48 8.27
CA LEU A 362 15.73 -5.18 8.34
C LEU A 362 15.16 -5.36 9.75
N ASN A 363 15.58 -6.39 10.49
CA ASN A 363 15.13 -6.55 11.89
C ASN A 363 15.74 -5.44 12.77
N ASP A 364 17.03 -5.12 12.62
CA ASP A 364 17.69 -4.03 13.36
C ASP A 364 16.97 -2.68 13.15
N LEU A 365 16.60 -2.35 11.91
CA LEU A 365 15.86 -1.12 11.57
C LEU A 365 14.43 -1.13 12.13
N ALA A 366 13.75 -2.28 12.10
CA ALA A 366 12.39 -2.42 12.61
C ALA A 366 12.34 -2.38 14.14
N GLU A 367 13.30 -3.01 14.83
CA GLU A 367 13.43 -2.95 16.29
C GLU A 367 13.71 -1.50 16.75
N ASP A 368 14.64 -0.79 16.11
CA ASP A 368 14.91 0.64 16.36
C ASP A 368 13.63 1.51 16.20
N ALA A 369 12.79 1.21 15.19
CA ALA A 369 11.55 1.94 14.93
C ALA A 369 10.42 1.59 15.91
N ASP A 370 10.25 0.32 16.28
CA ASP A 370 9.29 -0.11 17.29
C ASP A 370 9.68 0.34 18.73
N GLU A 371 10.97 0.64 18.98
CA GLU A 371 11.44 1.31 20.20
C GLU A 371 11.09 2.81 20.26
N ALA A 372 10.74 3.46 19.13
CA ALA A 372 10.45 4.89 19.08
C ALA A 372 9.20 5.28 19.91
N ARG A 373 9.36 6.17 20.89
CA ARG A 373 8.27 6.58 21.79
C ARG A 373 7.99 8.08 21.72
N ARG A 374 6.71 8.44 21.61
CA ARG A 374 6.27 9.82 21.70
C ARG A 374 6.62 10.41 23.07
N GLY A 375 7.48 11.43 23.07
CA GLY A 375 7.98 12.11 24.27
C GLY A 375 9.24 11.48 24.88
N GLY A 376 9.78 10.40 24.30
CA GLY A 376 11.14 9.95 24.58
C GLY A 376 12.16 10.93 23.97
N ARG A 377 13.24 11.21 24.69
CA ARG A 377 14.41 11.95 24.17
C ARG A 377 15.47 10.97 23.68
#